data_AF-A0A1G1SS27-F1
#
_entry.id   AF-A0A1G1SS27-F1
#
_cell.length_a   1.000
_cell.length_b   1.000
_cell.length_c   1.000
_cell.angle_alpha   90.00
_cell.angle_beta   90.00
_cell.angle_gamma   90.00
#
_symmetry.space_group_name_H-M   'P 1'
#
loop_
_entity.id
_entity.type
_entity.pdbx_description
1 polymer ?
#
loop_
_entity_poly.entity_id
_entity_poly.type
_entity_poly.pdbx_seq_one_letter_code
_entity_poly.pdbx_strand_id
1 'polypeptide(L)'
;MKKTLMLLAALAFTTAGTSFAQTTTPAAARQSKARTTKAAKTPAQKADRHAAKMAKELGLTADQEARVEQLLVARQQESAAFKAKYGTDKKAGRNEKRAAHDRYESQLKSILTTDQYAKLGQLKAERRSNAKMKDGGKTKVKAKA
;
A
#
# COMPACT_ATOMS: atom_id res chain seq x y z
N MET A 1 -31.15 -7.37 20.37
CA MET A 1 -32.08 -7.68 19.26
C MET A 1 -33.28 -6.75 19.37
N LYS A 2 -33.46 -5.82 18.43
CA LYS A 2 -34.58 -4.86 18.43
C LYS A 2 -35.44 -5.13 17.20
N LYS A 3 -36.72 -5.32 17.47
CA LYS A 3 -37.74 -5.90 16.61
C LYS A 3 -38.26 -4.86 15.60
N THR A 4 -38.58 -5.39 14.43
CA THR A 4 -39.28 -4.82 13.28
C THR A 4 -40.53 -4.01 13.62
N LEU A 5 -40.78 -2.91 12.90
CA LEU A 5 -42.07 -2.66 12.25
C LEU A 5 -41.98 -1.61 11.13
N MET A 6 -42.57 -1.99 9.99
CA MET A 6 -42.89 -1.26 8.77
C MET A 6 -43.53 0.13 8.96
N LEU A 7 -43.25 1.06 8.05
CA LEU A 7 -44.33 1.71 7.30
C LEU A 7 -43.88 2.16 5.90
N LEU A 8 -44.67 1.71 4.93
CA LEU A 8 -44.64 1.98 3.51
C LEU A 8 -45.27 3.36 3.25
N ALA A 9 -44.61 4.24 2.50
CA ALA A 9 -45.25 5.38 1.84
C ALA A 9 -44.55 5.60 0.50
N ALA A 10 -45.15 5.03 -0.55
CA ALA A 10 -44.86 5.37 -1.92
C ALA A 10 -45.44 6.76 -2.20
N LEU A 11 -44.61 7.67 -2.69
CA LEU A 11 -45.10 8.81 -3.47
C LEU A 11 -44.18 9.00 -4.67
N ALA A 12 -44.69 8.56 -5.82
CA ALA A 12 -44.13 8.87 -7.12
C ALA A 12 -44.43 10.34 -7.43
N PHE A 13 -43.40 11.10 -7.80
CA PHE A 13 -43.58 12.31 -8.59
C PHE A 13 -42.61 12.27 -9.76
N THR A 14 -43.14 11.87 -10.91
CA THR A 14 -42.55 12.05 -12.22
C THR A 14 -42.78 13.48 -12.67
N THR A 15 -41.71 14.25 -12.87
CA THR A 15 -41.73 15.43 -13.74
C THR A 15 -40.57 15.33 -14.72
N ALA A 16 -40.93 15.07 -15.97
CA ALA A 16 -40.07 15.20 -17.12
C ALA A 16 -39.80 16.69 -17.39
N GLY A 17 -38.53 17.05 -17.52
CA GLY A 17 -38.09 18.35 -18.00
C GLY A 17 -36.96 18.14 -19.00
N THR A 18 -37.31 17.95 -20.27
CA THR A 18 -36.36 18.05 -21.39
C THR A 18 -36.09 19.52 -21.65
N SER A 19 -34.85 19.98 -21.42
CA SER A 19 -34.34 21.23 -21.98
C SER A 19 -33.14 20.89 -22.86
N PHE A 20 -33.33 21.01 -24.17
CA PHE A 20 -32.25 20.90 -25.15
C PHE A 20 -31.47 22.23 -25.23
N ALA A 21 -30.15 22.07 -25.20
CA ALA A 21 -29.15 22.82 -25.98
C ALA A 21 -28.97 24.33 -25.75
N GLN A 22 -27.91 24.68 -25.01
CA GLN A 22 -27.03 25.75 -25.46
C GLN A 22 -25.77 25.13 -26.06
N THR A 23 -25.66 25.34 -27.37
CA THR A 23 -24.54 25.02 -28.22
C THR A 23 -23.34 25.92 -27.95
N THR A 24 -22.22 25.34 -27.54
CA THR A 24 -20.88 25.89 -27.82
C THR A 24 -19.99 24.78 -28.33
N THR A 25 -19.75 24.83 -29.64
CA THR A 25 -18.60 24.38 -30.45
C THR A 25 -17.72 23.21 -29.95
N PRO A 26 -17.50 22.16 -30.78
CA PRO A 26 -16.69 21.00 -30.41
C PRO A 26 -15.19 21.30 -30.57
N ALA A 27 -14.50 21.60 -29.48
CA ALA A 27 -13.05 21.43 -29.43
C ALA A 27 -12.75 19.96 -29.11
N ALA A 28 -12.14 19.26 -30.07
CA ALA A 28 -11.63 17.91 -29.92
C ALA A 28 -10.57 17.84 -28.80
N ALA A 29 -11.02 17.75 -27.56
CA ALA A 29 -10.19 17.48 -26.40
C ALA A 29 -10.10 15.97 -26.21
N ARG A 30 -9.06 15.41 -26.84
CA ARG A 30 -8.33 14.18 -26.47
C ARG A 30 -8.97 13.41 -25.32
N GLN A 31 -9.57 12.26 -25.65
CA GLN A 31 -9.90 11.21 -24.68
C GLN A 31 -8.61 10.72 -23.99
N SER A 32 -8.16 11.43 -22.96
CA SER A 32 -7.22 10.87 -22.01
C SER A 32 -7.96 9.73 -21.31
N LYS A 33 -7.66 8.50 -21.71
CA LYS A 33 -8.10 7.26 -21.06
C LYS A 33 -8.10 7.49 -19.55
N ALA A 34 -9.30 7.61 -18.97
CA ALA A 34 -9.47 7.71 -17.53
C ALA A 34 -8.83 6.46 -16.93
N ARG A 35 -7.59 6.60 -16.47
CA ARG A 35 -6.90 5.58 -15.70
C ARG A 35 -7.68 5.52 -14.41
N THR A 36 -8.59 4.56 -14.31
CA THR A 36 -9.33 4.24 -13.09
C THR A 36 -8.36 4.30 -11.93
N THR A 37 -8.44 5.38 -11.17
CA THR A 37 -7.59 5.64 -10.01
C THR A 37 -8.02 4.62 -8.98
N LYS A 38 -7.35 3.45 -8.96
CA LYS A 38 -7.46 2.54 -7.82
C LYS A 38 -7.19 3.40 -6.59
N ALA A 39 -8.21 3.59 -5.74
CA ALA A 39 -8.11 4.42 -4.56
C ALA A 39 -6.81 4.10 -3.83
N ALA A 40 -6.03 5.14 -3.52
CA ALA A 40 -4.76 4.96 -2.83
C ALA A 40 -5.05 4.30 -1.47
N LYS A 41 -4.55 3.08 -1.28
CA LYS A 41 -4.72 2.34 -0.02
C LYS A 41 -4.20 3.16 1.15
N THR A 42 -4.95 3.15 2.25
CA THR A 42 -4.52 3.81 3.49
C THR A 42 -3.25 3.15 4.03
N PRO A 43 -2.45 3.87 4.84
CA PRO A 43 -1.29 3.30 5.54
C PRO A 43 -1.61 2.00 6.30
N ALA A 44 -2.73 1.96 7.01
CA ALA A 44 -3.20 0.79 7.76
C ALA A 44 -3.48 -0.40 6.84
N GLN A 45 -4.21 -0.20 5.74
CA GLN A 45 -4.48 -1.27 4.77
C GLN A 45 -3.21 -1.82 4.11
N LYS A 46 -2.14 -1.01 4.01
CA LYS A 46 -0.85 -1.49 3.50
C LYS A 46 -0.11 -2.32 4.55
N ALA A 47 -0.18 -1.92 5.82
CA ALA A 47 0.42 -2.65 6.94
C ALA A 47 -0.23 -4.03 7.10
N ASP A 48 -1.57 -4.07 7.20
CA ASP A 48 -2.39 -5.29 7.27
C ASP A 48 -2.01 -6.28 6.14
N ARG A 49 -2.11 -5.83 4.89
CA ARG A 49 -1.71 -6.61 3.71
C ARG A 49 -0.29 -7.18 3.77
N HIS A 50 0.63 -6.47 4.39
CA HIS A 50 2.02 -6.90 4.51
C HIS A 50 2.22 -7.86 5.68
N ALA A 51 1.51 -7.65 6.80
CA ALA A 51 1.43 -8.58 7.91
C ALA A 51 0.85 -9.93 7.46
N ALA A 52 -0.31 -9.93 6.79
CA ALA A 52 -0.95 -11.13 6.25
C ALA A 52 -0.06 -11.89 5.27
N LYS A 53 0.73 -11.17 4.46
CA LYS A 53 1.70 -11.80 3.56
C LYS A 53 2.83 -12.47 4.35
N MET A 54 3.38 -11.80 5.37
CA MET A 54 4.39 -12.40 6.23
C MET A 54 3.84 -13.57 7.04
N ALA A 55 2.59 -13.49 7.49
CA ALA A 55 1.88 -14.58 8.15
C ALA A 55 1.85 -15.83 7.28
N LYS A 56 1.46 -15.68 6.01
CA LYS A 56 1.46 -16.78 5.04
C LYS A 56 2.86 -17.31 4.72
N GLU A 57 3.83 -16.43 4.49
CA GLU A 57 5.18 -16.84 4.05
C GLU A 57 6.00 -17.45 5.19
N LEU A 58 5.83 -16.97 6.42
CA LEU A 58 6.59 -17.38 7.60
C LEU A 58 5.84 -18.36 8.50
N GLY A 59 4.53 -18.55 8.30
CA GLY A 59 3.69 -19.34 9.21
C GLY A 59 3.55 -18.66 10.56
N LEU A 60 3.17 -17.38 10.59
CA LEU A 60 2.95 -16.64 11.84
C LEU A 60 1.65 -17.07 12.50
N THR A 61 1.62 -17.07 13.84
CA THR A 61 0.36 -17.16 14.59
C THR A 61 -0.44 -15.86 14.47
N ALA A 62 -1.73 -15.90 14.81
CA ALA A 62 -2.58 -14.70 14.80
C ALA A 62 -2.02 -13.58 15.71
N ASP A 63 -1.49 -13.94 16.88
CA ASP A 63 -0.88 -12.98 17.81
C ASP A 63 0.40 -12.37 17.24
N GLN A 64 1.24 -13.19 16.59
CA GLN A 64 2.44 -12.69 15.92
C GLN A 64 2.08 -11.76 14.76
N GLU A 65 1.08 -12.12 13.96
CA GLU A 65 0.59 -11.30 12.85
C GLU A 65 0.09 -9.93 13.34
N ALA A 66 -0.74 -9.89 14.38
CA ALA A 66 -1.25 -8.63 14.95
C ALA A 66 -0.12 -7.73 15.46
N ARG A 67 0.88 -8.29 16.15
CA ARG A 67 2.06 -7.54 16.62
C ARG A 67 2.91 -7.01 15.46
N VAL A 68 3.06 -7.81 14.40
CA VAL A 68 3.76 -7.40 13.19
C VAL A 68 3.00 -6.30 12.45
N GLU A 69 1.68 -6.36 12.37
CA GLU A 69 0.85 -5.30 11.80
C GLU A 69 1.06 -3.97 12.52
N GLN A 70 0.98 -3.97 13.85
CA GLN A 70 1.24 -2.78 14.68
C GLN A 70 2.65 -2.20 14.43
N LEU A 71 3.67 -3.07 14.37
CA LEU A 71 5.04 -2.67 14.04
C LEU A 71 5.14 -2.01 12.66
N LEU A 72 4.41 -2.52 11.66
CA LEU A 72 4.38 -1.94 10.32
C LEU A 72 3.66 -0.60 10.24
N VAL A 73 2.59 -0.42 11.02
CA VAL A 73 1.91 0.87 11.16
C VAL A 73 2.87 1.90 11.75
N ALA A 74 3.56 1.57 12.84
CA ALA A 74 4.55 2.45 13.46
C ALA A 74 5.68 2.81 12.49
N ARG A 75 6.23 1.82 11.76
CA ARG A 75 7.24 2.06 10.72
C ARG A 75 6.75 2.99 9.62
N GLN A 76 5.48 2.89 9.23
CA GLN A 76 4.90 3.74 8.20
C GLN A 76 4.75 5.19 8.68
N GLN A 77 4.42 5.40 9.96
CA GLN A 77 4.41 6.71 10.60
C GLN A 77 5.82 7.30 10.70
N GLU A 78 6.81 6.53 11.17
CA GLU A 78 8.22 6.95 11.21
C GLU A 78 8.73 7.32 9.81
N SER A 79 8.38 6.53 8.78
CA SER A 79 8.74 6.84 7.41
C SER A 79 8.08 8.12 6.88
N ALA A 80 6.86 8.42 7.32
CA ALA A 80 6.16 9.66 6.95
C ALA A 80 6.82 10.87 7.62
N ALA A 81 7.12 10.77 8.92
CA ALA A 81 7.86 11.78 9.67
C ALA A 81 9.25 12.02 9.08
N PHE A 82 10.00 10.96 8.77
CA PHE A 82 11.30 11.04 8.10
C PHE A 82 11.19 11.79 6.76
N LYS A 83 10.16 11.48 5.96
CA LYS A 83 9.94 12.15 4.68
C LYS A 83 9.57 13.62 4.87
N ALA A 84 8.78 13.96 5.88
CA ALA A 84 8.47 15.34 6.21
C ALA A 84 9.71 16.13 6.64
N LYS A 85 10.59 15.52 7.44
CA LYS A 85 11.81 16.13 7.98
C LYS A 85 12.93 16.28 6.95
N TYR A 86 13.17 15.26 6.13
CA TYR A 86 14.33 15.16 5.25
C TYR A 86 13.99 15.15 3.75
N GLY A 87 12.76 15.52 3.37
CA GLY A 87 12.15 15.25 2.06
C GLY A 87 13.09 15.28 0.85
N THR A 88 13.80 16.40 0.66
CA THR A 88 14.78 16.61 -0.42
C THR A 88 16.20 16.22 -0.03
N ASP A 89 16.62 16.42 1.23
CA ASP A 89 17.92 16.02 1.74
C ASP A 89 17.87 14.75 2.61
N LYS A 90 17.68 13.62 1.95
CA LYS A 90 17.73 12.30 2.60
C LYS A 90 19.13 11.94 3.10
N LYS A 91 20.18 12.62 2.65
CA LYS A 91 21.55 12.33 3.08
C LYS A 91 21.78 12.82 4.51
N ALA A 92 21.22 13.97 4.87
CA ALA A 92 21.22 14.47 6.24
C ALA A 92 20.54 13.50 7.23
N GLY A 93 19.52 12.77 6.78
CA GLY A 93 18.79 11.81 7.61
C GLY A 93 19.35 10.38 7.65
N ARG A 94 20.52 10.08 7.07
CA ARG A 94 20.99 8.68 6.96
C ARG A 94 21.10 7.96 8.30
N ASN A 95 21.63 8.62 9.32
CA ASN A 95 21.82 8.04 10.64
C ASN A 95 20.46 7.74 11.30
N GLU A 96 19.51 8.67 11.22
CA GLU A 96 18.16 8.48 11.75
C GLU A 96 17.44 7.33 11.03
N LYS A 97 17.56 7.26 9.70
CA LYS A 97 17.01 6.16 8.92
C LYS A 97 17.62 4.81 9.29
N ARG A 98 18.93 4.77 9.55
CA ARG A 98 19.62 3.55 9.99
C ARG A 98 19.15 3.12 11.37
N ALA A 99 19.07 4.05 12.31
CA ALA A 99 18.55 3.78 13.65
C ALA A 99 17.09 3.27 13.60
N ALA A 100 16.22 3.88 12.79
CA ALA A 100 14.85 3.41 12.60
C ALA A 100 14.78 1.99 12.01
N HIS A 101 15.67 1.67 11.04
CA HIS A 101 15.79 0.32 10.51
C HIS A 101 16.22 -0.69 11.59
N ASP A 102 17.23 -0.35 12.38
CA ASP A 102 17.79 -1.28 13.38
C ASP A 102 16.80 -1.51 14.53
N ARG A 103 16.04 -0.47 14.94
CA ARG A 103 14.90 -0.63 15.87
C ARG A 103 13.83 -1.57 15.30
N TYR A 104 13.43 -1.36 14.05
CA TYR A 104 12.45 -2.21 13.39
C TYR A 104 12.89 -3.68 13.34
N GLU A 105 14.13 -3.97 12.93
CA GLU A 105 14.62 -5.35 12.85
C GLU A 105 14.74 -5.99 14.25
N SER A 106 15.13 -5.21 15.28
CA SER A 106 15.17 -5.68 16.67
C SER A 106 13.77 -6.07 17.17
N GLN A 107 12.78 -5.18 16.97
CA GLN A 107 11.40 -5.44 17.35
C GLN A 107 10.81 -6.62 16.57
N LEU A 108 11.07 -6.70 15.27
CA LEU A 108 10.62 -7.83 14.45
C LEU A 108 11.21 -9.16 14.95
N LYS A 109 12.51 -9.19 15.28
CA LYS A 109 13.17 -10.37 15.83
C LYS A 109 12.60 -10.80 17.19
N SER A 110 12.07 -9.86 17.97
CA SER A 110 11.40 -10.19 19.25
C SER A 110 10.00 -10.79 19.08
N ILE A 111 9.36 -10.60 17.91
CA ILE A 111 8.03 -11.13 17.60
C ILE A 111 8.14 -12.50 16.91
N LEU A 112 9.14 -12.66 16.04
CA LEU A 112 9.37 -13.86 15.26
C LEU A 112 10.21 -14.89 16.03
N THR A 113 10.01 -16.17 15.75
CA THR A 113 10.96 -17.20 16.18
C THR A 113 12.26 -17.10 15.38
N THR A 114 13.34 -17.72 15.88
CA THR A 114 14.63 -17.78 15.18
C THR A 114 14.49 -18.34 13.75
N ASP A 115 13.72 -19.42 13.59
CA ASP A 115 13.52 -20.06 12.29
C ASP A 115 12.68 -19.20 11.34
N GLN A 116 11.63 -18.55 11.84
CA GLN A 116 10.82 -17.61 11.06
C GLN A 116 11.67 -16.41 10.60
N TYR A 117 12.55 -15.89 11.46
CA TYR A 117 13.46 -14.80 11.11
C TYR A 117 14.52 -15.23 10.08
N ALA A 118 15.08 -16.43 10.20
CA ALA A 118 16.00 -16.99 9.21
C ALA A 118 15.32 -17.14 7.83
N LYS A 119 14.09 -17.69 7.80
CA LYS A 119 13.28 -17.80 6.58
C LYS A 119 12.99 -16.45 5.95
N LEU A 120 12.66 -15.44 6.77
CA LEU A 120 12.50 -14.06 6.29
C LEU A 120 13.77 -13.54 5.60
N GLY A 121 14.95 -13.83 6.15
CA GLY A 121 16.25 -13.51 5.55
C GLY A 121 16.44 -14.13 4.17
N GLN A 122 16.12 -15.42 4.02
CA GLN A 122 16.18 -16.14 2.74
C GLN A 122 15.22 -15.54 1.71
N LEU A 123 13.96 -15.31 2.08
CA LEU A 123 12.96 -14.67 1.21
C LEU A 123 13.39 -13.26 0.79
N LYS A 124 13.99 -12.48 1.70
CA LYS A 124 14.57 -11.16 1.39
C LYS A 124 15.73 -11.28 0.39
N ALA A 125 16.56 -12.31 0.46
CA ALA A 125 17.66 -12.54 -0.48
C ALA A 125 17.16 -12.95 -1.86
N GLU A 126 16.21 -13.90 -1.92
CA GLU A 126 15.60 -14.39 -3.16
C GLU A 126 14.86 -13.28 -3.91
N ARG A 127 14.09 -12.45 -3.20
CA ARG A 127 13.43 -11.30 -3.84
C ARG A 127 14.46 -10.30 -4.40
N ARG A 128 15.62 -10.15 -3.76
CA ARG A 128 16.70 -9.27 -4.26
C ARG A 128 17.38 -9.85 -5.49
N SER A 129 17.65 -11.16 -5.55
CA SER A 129 18.23 -11.79 -6.74
C SER A 129 17.27 -11.69 -7.93
N ASN A 130 15.98 -12.01 -7.73
CA ASN A 130 14.96 -11.94 -8.77
C ASN A 130 14.76 -10.51 -9.29
N ALA A 131 14.86 -9.49 -8.42
CA ALA A 131 14.81 -8.09 -8.83
C ALA A 131 16.00 -7.70 -9.73
N LYS A 132 17.22 -8.11 -9.37
CA LYS A 132 18.43 -7.85 -10.17
C LYS A 132 18.35 -8.49 -11.56
N MET A 133 17.87 -9.73 -11.65
CA MET A 133 17.77 -10.45 -12.92
C MET A 133 16.76 -9.79 -13.87
N LYS A 134 15.65 -9.28 -13.33
CA LYS A 134 14.62 -8.57 -14.10
C LYS A 134 15.04 -7.18 -14.57
N ASP A 135 15.92 -6.50 -13.82
CA ASP A 135 16.46 -5.19 -14.21
C ASP A 135 17.50 -5.33 -15.33
N GLY A 136 18.43 -6.29 -15.20
CA GLY A 136 19.46 -6.57 -16.21
C GLY A 136 18.91 -7.09 -17.56
N GLY A 137 17.75 -7.75 -17.56
CA GLY A 137 17.07 -8.15 -18.80
C GLY A 137 16.45 -6.98 -19.58
N LYS A 138 15.99 -5.93 -18.88
CA LYS A 138 15.33 -4.77 -19.51
C LYS A 138 16.32 -3.77 -20.10
N THR A 139 17.49 -3.61 -19.50
CA THR A 139 18.57 -2.78 -20.04
C THR A 139 19.11 -3.34 -21.36
N LYS A 140 19.19 -4.67 -21.50
CA LYS A 140 19.63 -5.30 -22.77
C LYS A 140 18.63 -5.18 -23.92
N VAL A 141 17.32 -5.17 -23.63
CA VAL A 141 16.28 -5.02 -24.68
C VAL A 141 16.20 -3.57 -25.18
N LYS A 142 16.43 -2.57 -24.32
CA LYS A 142 16.44 -1.15 -24.72
C LYS A 142 17.73 -0.70 -25.44
N ALA A 143 18.82 -1.45 -25.34
CA ALA A 143 20.06 -1.14 -26.06
C ALA A 143 20.10 -1.76 -27.48
N LYS A 144 19.08 -2.54 -27.86
CA LYS A 144 18.97 -3.23 -29.16
C LYS A 144 17.77 -2.77 -30.02
N ALA A 145 17.05 -1.73 -29.60
CA ALA A 145 15.98 -1.08 -30.33
C ALA A 145 16.32 0.40 -30.48
#